data_AF-A0A961GLN8-F1
#
_entry.id   AF-A0A961GLN8-F1
#
_cell.length_a   1.000
_cell.length_b   1.000
_cell.length_c   1.000
_cell.angle_alpha   90.00
_cell.angle_beta   90.00
_cell.angle_gamma   90.00
#
_symmetry.space_group_name_H-M   'P 1'
#
loop_
_entity.id
_entity.type
_entity.pdbx_description
1 polymer ?
#
loop_
_entity_poly.entity_id
_entity_poly.type
_entity_poly.pdbx_seq_one_letter_code
_entity_poly.pdbx_strand_id
1 'polypeptide(L)'
;MSDASAPGRPPRIGISACFFHPDDQRPIFKGKTLLYLEQSMAFWVQSGGAIAYLIPTVRPAGPVTLDDVVADLDGLLLHGGADVCPRTYGEEPLRPEWEGDEIRDRYEIELVRAFHAAGKPV
;
A
#
# COMPACT_ATOMS: atom_id res chain seq x y z
N MET A 1 3.23 1.01 42.95
CA MET A 1 2.08 0.50 42.17
C MET A 1 2.05 1.30 40.89
N SER A 2 2.63 0.75 39.83
CA SER A 2 2.67 1.36 38.50
C SER A 2 1.36 1.06 37.80
N ASP A 3 0.68 2.11 37.34
CA ASP A 3 -0.56 2.07 36.59
C ASP A 3 -0.31 1.34 35.26
N ALA A 4 -0.66 0.05 35.20
CA ALA A 4 -0.73 -0.70 33.96
C ALA A 4 -2.04 -0.31 33.30
N SER A 5 -2.06 0.80 32.55
CA SER A 5 -3.20 1.11 31.70
C SER A 5 -3.47 -0.10 30.83
N ALA A 6 -4.76 -0.46 30.66
CA ALA A 6 -5.13 -1.49 29.70
C ALA A 6 -4.40 -1.23 28.37
N PRO A 7 -3.83 -2.25 27.72
CA PRO A 7 -3.15 -2.03 26.46
C PRO A 7 -4.15 -1.35 25.52
N GLY A 8 -3.77 -0.20 24.97
CA GLY A 8 -4.56 0.47 23.94
C GLY A 8 -4.85 -0.50 22.80
N ARG A 9 -5.85 -0.18 21.96
CA ARG A 9 -6.15 -1.02 20.80
C ARG A 9 -4.85 -1.30 20.00
N PRO A 10 -4.67 -2.50 19.44
CA PRO A 10 -3.55 -2.77 18.54
C PRO A 10 -3.42 -1.67 17.47
N PRO A 11 -2.20 -1.23 17.13
CA PRO A 11 -1.98 -0.31 16.02
C PRO A 11 -2.56 -0.89 14.73
N ARG A 12 -3.21 -0.06 13.93
CA ARG A 12 -3.74 -0.41 12.61
C ARG A 12 -2.75 0.05 11.57
N ILE A 13 -2.03 -0.89 10.98
CA ILE A 13 -1.00 -0.58 9.99
C ILE A 13 -1.56 -0.90 8.62
N GLY A 14 -1.66 0.12 7.78
CA GLY A 14 -1.99 -0.05 6.39
C GLY A 14 -0.77 -0.49 5.60
N ILE A 15 -0.93 -1.49 4.74
CA ILE A 15 0.11 -2.01 3.88
C ILE A 15 -0.30 -1.69 2.44
N SER A 16 0.60 -1.07 1.67
CA SER A 16 0.32 -0.79 0.27
C SER A 16 0.05 -2.09 -0.51
N ALA A 17 -0.84 -2.04 -1.48
CA ALA A 17 -1.18 -3.20 -2.28
C ALA A 17 -0.12 -3.47 -3.34
N CYS A 18 0.15 -4.75 -3.60
CA CYS A 18 0.75 -5.19 -4.85
C CYS A 18 -0.30 -5.32 -5.94
N PHE A 19 0.15 -5.20 -7.20
CA PHE A 19 -0.72 -5.22 -8.37
C PHE A 19 -0.41 -6.43 -9.24
N PHE A 20 -1.43 -7.20 -9.58
CA PHE A 20 -1.45 -7.94 -10.82
C PHE A 20 -2.36 -7.22 -11.81
N HIS A 21 -1.73 -6.51 -12.75
CA HIS A 21 -2.42 -5.78 -13.82
C HIS A 21 -3.25 -6.71 -14.71
N PRO A 22 -4.26 -6.18 -15.44
CA PRO A 22 -5.11 -6.96 -16.33
C PRO A 22 -4.29 -7.82 -17.29
N ASP A 23 -4.59 -9.12 -17.33
CA ASP A 23 -3.93 -10.08 -18.21
C ASP A 23 -4.94 -11.19 -18.53
N ASP A 24 -5.24 -11.33 -19.82
CA ASP A 24 -6.20 -12.30 -20.35
C ASP A 24 -5.63 -13.72 -20.44
N GLN A 25 -4.31 -13.87 -20.30
CA GLN A 25 -3.61 -15.15 -20.32
C GLN A 25 -3.59 -15.83 -18.94
N ARG A 26 -3.92 -15.12 -17.85
CA ARG A 26 -3.97 -15.72 -16.49
C ARG A 26 -4.99 -16.86 -16.40
N PRO A 27 -4.73 -17.91 -15.60
CA PRO A 27 -5.66 -19.04 -15.47
C PRO A 27 -6.99 -18.66 -14.78
N ILE A 28 -6.96 -17.69 -13.87
CA ILE A 28 -8.12 -17.19 -13.11
C ILE A 28 -8.11 -15.67 -13.05
N PHE A 29 -9.28 -15.05 -12.84
CA PHE A 29 -9.45 -13.60 -12.79
C PHE A 29 -8.93 -12.85 -14.03
N LYS A 30 -9.06 -13.48 -15.20
CA LYS A 30 -8.67 -12.92 -16.51
C LYS A 30 -9.19 -11.49 -16.72
N GLY A 31 -8.32 -10.64 -17.26
CA GLY A 31 -8.65 -9.26 -17.62
C GLY A 31 -8.95 -8.33 -16.44
N LYS A 32 -8.73 -8.76 -15.18
CA LYS A 32 -9.01 -7.95 -13.98
C LYS A 32 -7.72 -7.53 -13.28
N THR A 33 -7.65 -6.28 -12.82
CA THR A 33 -6.62 -5.91 -11.84
C THR A 33 -6.90 -6.62 -10.52
N LEU A 34 -5.90 -7.28 -9.96
CA LEU A 34 -5.95 -7.83 -8.60
C LEU A 34 -5.01 -7.04 -7.70
N LEU A 35 -5.54 -6.64 -6.56
CA LEU A 35 -4.76 -6.06 -5.48
C LEU A 35 -4.51 -7.14 -4.44
N TYR A 36 -3.26 -7.35 -4.05
CA TYR A 36 -2.90 -8.39 -3.10
C TYR A 36 -1.88 -7.93 -2.08
N LEU A 37 -1.84 -8.68 -0.97
CA LEU A 37 -0.89 -8.55 0.13
C LEU A 37 -0.29 -9.93 0.35
N GLU A 38 1.03 -10.02 0.47
CA GLU A 38 1.68 -11.27 0.84
C GLU A 38 1.39 -11.64 2.30
N GLN A 39 1.09 -12.91 2.53
CA GLN A 39 0.82 -13.42 3.87
C GLN A 39 2.02 -13.20 4.82
N SER A 40 3.25 -13.34 4.31
CA SER A 40 4.49 -13.08 5.06
C SER A 40 4.54 -11.66 5.60
N MET A 41 4.15 -10.66 4.79
CA MET A 41 4.13 -9.27 5.20
C MET A 41 3.06 -9.01 6.26
N ALA A 42 1.86 -9.58 6.08
CA ALA A 42 0.81 -9.51 7.08
C ALA A 42 1.25 -10.11 8.42
N PHE A 43 1.89 -11.29 8.38
CA PHE A 43 2.42 -11.95 9.58
C PHE A 43 3.54 -11.16 10.24
N TRP A 44 4.42 -10.55 9.47
CA TRP A 44 5.49 -9.71 10.01
C TRP A 44 4.91 -8.52 10.78
N VAL A 45 3.94 -7.80 10.21
CA VAL A 45 3.24 -6.71 10.91
C VAL A 45 2.53 -7.21 12.17
N GLN A 46 1.83 -8.34 12.08
CA GLN A 46 1.12 -8.92 13.22
C GLN A 46 2.05 -9.38 14.33
N SER A 47 3.27 -9.84 14.00
CA SER A 47 4.28 -10.22 14.99
C SER A 47 4.73 -9.04 15.86
N GLY A 48 4.56 -7.80 15.38
CA GLY A 48 4.76 -6.57 16.13
C GLY A 48 3.57 -6.14 17.00
N GLY A 49 2.50 -6.94 17.08
CA GLY A 49 1.29 -6.62 17.85
C GLY A 49 0.31 -5.67 17.15
N ALA A 50 0.44 -5.49 15.84
CA ALA A 50 -0.42 -4.65 15.02
C ALA A 50 -1.46 -5.45 14.21
N ILE A 51 -2.56 -4.80 13.81
CA ILE A 51 -3.50 -5.33 12.83
C ILE A 51 -3.09 -4.81 11.45
N ALA A 52 -2.85 -5.74 10.52
CA ALA A 52 -2.51 -5.44 9.14
C ALA A 52 -3.77 -5.21 8.28
N TYR A 53 -3.78 -4.12 7.52
CA TYR A 53 -4.83 -3.79 6.55
C TYR A 53 -4.22 -3.64 5.16
N LEU A 54 -4.72 -4.34 4.15
CA LEU A 54 -4.41 -3.99 2.77
C LEU A 54 -5.12 -2.67 2.41
N ILE A 55 -4.37 -1.70 1.91
CA ILE A 55 -4.95 -0.45 1.40
C ILE A 55 -5.25 -0.64 -0.10
N PRO A 56 -6.53 -0.75 -0.54
CA PRO A 56 -6.82 -0.79 -1.96
C PRO A 56 -6.64 0.59 -2.61
N THR A 57 -6.62 0.64 -3.95
CA THR A 57 -6.70 1.92 -4.67
C THR A 57 -8.02 2.63 -4.35
N VAL A 58 -7.95 3.91 -4.00
CA VAL A 58 -9.13 4.76 -3.81
C VAL A 58 -9.53 5.37 -5.16
N ARG A 59 -10.81 5.24 -5.54
CA ARG A 59 -11.30 5.83 -6.79
C ARG A 59 -11.37 7.35 -6.67
N PRO A 60 -10.84 8.11 -7.65
CA PRO A 60 -11.04 9.56 -7.69
C PRO A 60 -12.55 9.91 -7.65
N ALA A 61 -12.90 10.92 -6.85
CA ALA A 61 -14.28 11.36 -6.62
C ALA A 61 -15.25 10.26 -6.13
N GLY A 62 -14.72 9.21 -5.48
CA GLY A 62 -15.51 8.22 -4.76
C GLY A 62 -16.01 8.75 -3.41
N PRO A 63 -16.95 8.04 -2.77
CA PRO A 63 -17.49 8.40 -1.44
C PRO A 63 -16.49 8.16 -0.30
N VAL A 64 -15.44 7.37 -0.54
CA VAL A 64 -14.30 7.17 0.37
C VAL A 64 -13.12 7.89 -0.24
N THR A 65 -12.47 8.72 0.56
CA THR A 65 -11.30 9.50 0.18
C THR A 65 -10.02 8.89 0.73
N LEU A 66 -8.87 9.34 0.24
CA LEU A 66 -7.59 8.95 0.83
C LEU A 66 -7.44 9.48 2.26
N ASP A 67 -7.99 10.65 2.56
CA ASP A 67 -7.96 11.23 3.91
C ASP A 67 -8.74 10.37 4.92
N ASP A 68 -9.86 9.76 4.50
CA ASP A 68 -10.61 8.81 5.34
C ASP A 68 -9.76 7.57 5.69
N VAL A 69 -9.02 7.05 4.70
CA VAL A 69 -8.09 5.94 4.89
C VAL A 69 -6.97 6.32 5.84
N VAL A 70 -6.35 7.48 5.61
CA VAL A 70 -5.28 7.99 6.48
C VAL A 70 -5.80 8.19 7.89
N ALA A 71 -7.01 8.72 8.08
CA ALA A 71 -7.59 8.95 9.40
C ALA A 71 -7.76 7.65 10.22
N ASP A 72 -8.17 6.55 9.58
CA ASP A 72 -8.45 5.26 10.24
C ASP A 72 -7.19 4.46 10.63
N LEU A 73 -6.06 4.71 9.96
CA LEU A 73 -4.82 3.95 10.10
C LEU A 73 -3.77 4.70 10.95
N ASP A 74 -2.97 3.99 11.72
CA ASP A 74 -1.95 4.58 12.61
C ASP A 74 -0.59 4.73 11.91
N GLY A 75 -0.36 4.02 10.81
CA GLY A 75 0.86 4.07 10.03
C GLY A 75 0.72 3.36 8.70
N LEU A 76 1.70 3.59 7.83
CA LEU A 76 1.82 2.98 6.51
C LEU A 76 3.05 2.08 6.48
N LEU A 77 2.95 0.94 5.80
CA LEU A 77 4.06 0.11 5.39
C LEU A 77 4.01 -0.04 3.88
N LEU A 78 5.11 0.31 3.20
CA LEU A 78 5.23 0.07 1.75
C LEU A 78 5.62 -1.38 1.50
N HIS A 79 4.79 -2.09 0.74
CA HIS A 79 5.07 -3.45 0.34
C HIS A 79 6.23 -3.50 -0.68
N GLY A 80 6.95 -4.62 -0.73
CA GLY A 80 7.87 -4.89 -1.85
C GLY A 80 7.10 -5.14 -3.16
N GLY A 81 7.77 -5.23 -4.30
CA GLY A 81 7.07 -5.54 -5.56
C GLY A 81 7.88 -5.16 -6.79
N ALA A 82 7.16 -4.73 -7.83
CA ALA A 82 7.76 -4.23 -9.06
C ALA A 82 8.69 -3.03 -8.82
N ASP A 83 9.67 -2.87 -9.70
CA ASP A 83 10.56 -1.72 -9.72
C ASP A 83 9.79 -0.41 -9.98
N VAL A 84 10.32 0.71 -9.47
CA VAL A 84 9.80 2.06 -9.75
C VAL A 84 9.98 2.38 -11.23
N CYS A 85 8.93 2.88 -11.87
CA CYS A 85 8.98 3.32 -13.27
C CYS A 85 9.92 4.52 -13.43
N PRO A 86 10.91 4.47 -14.35
CA PRO A 86 11.80 5.60 -14.62
C PRO A 86 11.10 6.93 -14.91
N ARG A 87 9.95 6.87 -15.58
CA ARG A 87 9.16 8.06 -15.93
C ARG A 87 8.59 8.77 -14.70
N THR A 88 8.37 8.04 -13.60
CA THR A 88 7.92 8.60 -12.31
C THR A 88 8.93 9.61 -11.74
N TYR A 89 10.23 9.42 -12.01
CA TYR A 89 11.30 10.33 -11.58
C TYR A 89 11.94 11.11 -12.73
N GLY A 90 11.27 11.18 -13.89
CA GLY A 90 11.65 12.04 -15.02
C GLY A 90 12.70 11.45 -15.96
N GLU A 91 12.93 10.14 -15.90
CA GLU A 91 13.82 9.42 -16.83
C GLU A 91 13.04 8.49 -17.76
N GLU A 92 13.72 7.95 -18.77
CA GLU A 92 13.18 6.90 -19.64
C GLU A 92 13.86 5.55 -19.32
N PRO A 93 13.14 4.42 -19.45
CA PRO A 93 13.72 3.11 -19.22
C PRO A 93 14.84 2.84 -20.21
N LEU A 94 16.02 2.49 -19.69
CA LEU A 94 17.18 2.13 -20.50
C LEU A 94 16.98 0.79 -21.24
N ARG A 95 16.08 -0.06 -20.71
CA ARG A 95 15.76 -1.38 -21.24
C ARG A 95 14.26 -1.67 -21.07
N PRO A 96 13.63 -2.43 -22.00
CA PRO A 96 12.22 -2.80 -21.89
C PRO A 96 11.87 -3.62 -20.64
N GLU A 97 12.82 -4.34 -20.05
CA GLU A 97 12.57 -5.09 -18.81
C GLU A 97 12.53 -4.20 -17.56
N TRP A 98 12.90 -2.92 -17.68
CA TRP A 98 12.98 -1.94 -16.59
C TRP A 98 11.92 -0.85 -16.70
N GLU A 99 10.80 -1.15 -17.35
CA GLU A 99 9.67 -0.22 -17.48
C GLU A 99 9.07 0.16 -16.11
N GLY A 100 9.19 -0.72 -15.11
CA GLY A 100 8.61 -0.53 -13.78
C GLY A 100 7.08 -0.49 -13.79
N ASP A 101 6.49 0.09 -12.75
CA ASP A 101 5.03 0.16 -12.58
C ASP A 101 4.55 1.57 -12.22
N GLU A 102 4.33 2.41 -13.25
CA GLU A 102 3.90 3.80 -13.05
C GLU A 102 2.53 3.93 -12.34
N ILE A 103 1.66 2.93 -12.51
CA ILE A 103 0.34 2.92 -11.88
C ILE A 103 0.50 2.72 -10.37
N ARG A 104 1.33 1.76 -9.97
CA ARG A 104 1.66 1.51 -8.57
C ARG A 104 2.40 2.68 -7.96
N ASP A 105 3.38 3.24 -8.67
CA ASP A 105 4.16 4.39 -8.20
C ASP A 105 3.26 5.56 -7.82
N ARG A 106 2.31 5.92 -8.68
CA ARG A 106 1.37 7.02 -8.42
C ARG A 106 0.55 6.77 -7.17
N TYR A 107 0.02 5.56 -7.03
CA TYR A 107 -0.74 5.13 -5.86
C TYR A 107 0.10 5.18 -4.56
N GLU A 108 1.33 4.67 -4.57
CA GLU A 108 2.19 4.69 -3.37
C GLU A 108 2.68 6.09 -3.04
N ILE A 109 3.00 6.92 -4.04
CA ILE A 109 3.39 8.32 -3.84
C ILE A 109 2.24 9.11 -3.20
N GLU A 110 0.99 8.90 -3.64
CA GLU A 110 -0.18 9.53 -3.04
C GLU A 110 -0.34 9.10 -1.57
N LEU A 111 -0.18 7.82 -1.26
CA LEU A 111 -0.21 7.31 0.12
C LEU A 111 0.89 7.93 0.99
N VAL A 112 2.15 7.89 0.55
CA VAL A 112 3.29 8.42 1.29
C VAL A 112 3.07 9.91 1.59
N ARG A 113 2.64 10.68 0.58
CA ARG A 113 2.35 12.12 0.76
C ARG A 113 1.25 12.35 1.79
N ALA A 114 0.16 11.58 1.72
CA ALA A 114 -0.98 11.76 2.62
C ALA A 114 -0.65 11.37 4.06
N PHE A 115 0.03 10.23 4.29
CA PHE A 115 0.49 9.83 5.62
C PHE A 115 1.53 10.79 6.20
N HIS A 116 2.48 11.25 5.36
CA HIS A 116 3.47 12.24 5.77
C HIS A 116 2.83 13.57 6.16
N ALA A 117 1.87 14.07 5.37
CA ALA A 117 1.12 15.29 5.68
C ALA A 117 0.33 15.19 7.00
N ALA A 118 -0.16 14.00 7.33
CA ALA A 118 -0.85 13.71 8.59
C ALA A 118 0.11 13.47 9.78
N GLY A 119 1.43 13.52 9.57
CA GLY A 119 2.43 13.25 10.61
C GLY A 119 2.46 11.80 11.09
N LYS A 120 1.95 10.87 10.28
CA LYS A 120 1.93 9.43 10.60
C LYS A 120 3.19 8.73 10.11
N PRO A 121 3.68 7.70 10.82
CA PRO A 121 4.84 6.93 10.41
C PRO A 121 4.60 6.20 9.08
N VAL A 122 5.66 6.13 8.27
CA VAL A 122 5.78 5.41 7.00
C VAL A 122 7.07 4.59 7.04
#